data_AF-A0A7C6VTE4-F1
#
_entry.id   AF-A0A7C6VTE4-F1
#
_cell.length_a   1.000
_cell.length_b   1.000
_cell.length_c   1.000
_cell.angle_alpha   90.00
_cell.angle_beta   90.00
_cell.angle_gamma   90.00
#
_symmetry.space_group_name_H-M   'P 1'
#
loop_
_entity.id
_entity.type
_entity.pdbx_description
1 polymer ?
#
loop_
_entity_poly.entity_id
_entity_poly.type
_entity_poly.pdbx_seq_one_letter_code
_entity_poly.pdbx_strand_id
1 'polypeptide(L)' 'MEKFLVINAGSSSLKFQVYDMPKQIVKMSGYFEKIGQNDSFYTLKFNEKKEKKIVFIPNHEEAVKIL' A
#
# COMPACT_ATOMS: atom_id res chain seq x y z
N MET A 1 21.90 -5.70 -0.73
CA MET A 1 20.95 -4.66 -1.20
C MET A 1 19.75 -4.75 -0.29
N GLU A 2 19.55 -3.75 0.56
CA GLU A 2 18.48 -3.75 1.56
C GLU A 2 17.23 -3.11 0.99
N LYS A 3 16.07 -3.67 1.35
CA LYS A 3 14.77 -3.12 0.99
C LYS A 3 14.08 -2.60 2.25
N PHE A 4 13.62 -1.37 2.20
CA PHE A 4 12.95 -0.73 3.31
C PHE A 4 11.48 -0.57 2.96
N LEU A 5 10.60 -1.20 3.74
CA LEU A 5 9.16 -0.97 3.67
C LEU A 5 8.82 0.16 4.65
N VAL A 6 8.32 1.27 4.11
CA VAL A 6 7.87 2.42 4.90
C VAL A 6 6.35 2.46 4.85
N ILE A 7 5.71 2.49 6.02
CA ILE A 7 4.25 2.49 6.16
C ILE A 7 3.81 3.75 6.92
N ASN A 8 2.74 4.37 6.45
CA ASN A 8 1.99 5.38 7.16
C ASN A 8 0.53 4.89 7.29
N ALA A 9 0.08 4.66 8.53
CA ALA A 9 -1.27 4.21 8.81
C ALA A 9 -2.09 5.35 9.43
N GLY A 10 -3.15 5.77 8.72
CA GLY A 10 -4.20 6.64 9.25
C GLY A 10 -5.33 5.83 9.87
N SER A 11 -6.35 6.49 10.40
CA SER A 11 -7.50 5.83 11.04
C SER A 11 -8.31 4.93 10.09
N SER A 12 -8.36 5.26 8.79
CA SER A 12 -9.08 4.49 7.76
C SER A 12 -8.30 4.32 6.46
N SER A 13 -6.98 4.55 6.50
CA SER A 13 -6.10 4.43 5.33
C SER A 13 -4.73 3.88 5.72
N LEU A 14 -4.04 3.30 4.74
CA LEU A 14 -2.67 2.83 4.85
C LEU A 14 -1.93 3.18 3.57
N LYS A 15 -0.82 3.91 3.67
CA LYS A 15 0.07 4.22 2.55
C LYS A 15 1.40 3.53 2.76
N PHE A 16 2.01 3.04 1.69
CA PHE A 16 3.31 2.40 1.78
C PHE A 16 4.20 2.70 0.58
N GLN A 17 5.51 2.61 0.80
CA GLN A 17 6.53 2.61 -0.25
C GLN A 17 7.64 1.61 0.09
N VAL A 18 8.17 0.95 -0.92
CA VAL A 18 9.34 0.07 -0.82
C VAL A 18 10.53 0.76 -1.47
N TYR A 19 11.58 1.02 -0.70
CA TYR A 19 12.82 1.64 -1.17
C TYR A 19 13.93 0.60 -1.32
N ASP A 20 14.66 0.68 -2.43
CA ASP A 20 16.00 0.08 -2.56
C ASP A 20 17.03 1.05 -1.96
N MET A 21 17.63 0.65 -0.83
CA MET A 21 18.65 1.44 -0.12
C MET A 21 20.07 0.95 -0.44
N PRO A 22 21.09 1.85 -0.42
CA PRO A 22 21.04 3.27 -0.02
C PRO A 22 20.64 4.24 -1.14
N LYS A 23 20.32 3.73 -2.35
CA LYS A 23 20.02 4.57 -3.53
C LYS A 23 18.72 5.37 -3.42
N GLN A 24 17.89 5.11 -2.40
CA GLN A 24 16.58 5.73 -2.18
C GLN A 24 15.64 5.62 -3.39
N ILE A 25 15.74 4.52 -4.14
CA ILE A 25 14.90 4.28 -5.32
C ILE A 25 13.58 3.65 -4.87
N VAL A 26 12.45 4.26 -5.21
CA VAL A 26 11.13 3.67 -4.98
C VAL A 26 10.89 2.55 -5.97
N LYS A 27 10.70 1.32 -5.48
CA LYS A 27 10.41 0.13 -6.29
C LYS A 27 8.92 -0.13 -6.42
N MET A 28 8.20 0.10 -5.34
CA MET A 28 6.76 -0.07 -5.28
C MET A 28 6.17 0.98 -4.35
N SER A 29 4.98 1.46 -4.67
CA SER A 29 4.19 2.27 -3.76
C SER A 29 2.73 1.90 -3.86
N GLY A 30 1.98 2.18 -2.81
CA GLY A 30 0.55 1.97 -2.87
C GLY A 30 -0.15 2.56 -1.68
N TYR A 31 -1.47 2.46 -1.73
CA TYR A 31 -2.33 2.94 -0.67
C TYR A 31 -3.65 2.18 -0.63
N PHE A 32 -4.17 2.04 0.57
CA PHE A 32 -5.48 1.51 0.93
C PHE A 32 -6.30 2.66 1.50
N GLU A 33 -7.54 2.78 1.08
CA GLU A 33 -8.45 3.85 1.49
C GLU A 33 -9.80 3.25 1.87
N LYS A 34 -10.50 3.95 2.78
CA LYS A 34 -11.80 3.55 3.31
C LYS A 34 -11.80 2.19 4.01
N ILE A 35 -10.69 1.80 4.64
CA ILE A 35 -10.60 0.56 5.44
C ILE A 35 -11.77 0.51 6.43
N GLY A 36 -12.46 -0.62 6.48
CA GLY A 36 -13.66 -0.86 7.27
C GLY A 36 -14.98 -0.50 6.56
N GLN A 37 -14.95 0.07 5.36
CA GLN A 37 -16.15 0.41 4.57
C GLN A 37 -16.33 -0.55 3.39
N ASN A 38 -17.58 -0.81 3.00
CA ASN A 38 -17.93 -1.73 1.90
C ASN A 38 -17.28 -1.37 0.55
N ASP A 39 -17.01 -0.08 0.32
CA ASP A 39 -16.37 0.44 -0.88
C ASP A 39 -14.87 0.77 -0.67
N SER A 40 -14.25 0.08 0.29
CA SER A 40 -12.80 -0.02 0.44
C SER A 40 -12.13 -0.27 -0.91
N PHE A 41 -10.94 0.31 -1.09
CA PHE A 41 -10.16 0.07 -2.29
C PHE A 41 -8.68 0.26 -2.01
N TYR A 42 -7.87 -0.29 -2.89
CA TYR A 42 -6.44 -0.05 -2.88
C TYR A 42 -5.91 0.27 -4.27
N THR A 43 -4.76 0.93 -4.30
CA THR A 43 -4.01 1.20 -5.53
C THR A 43 -2.56 0.79 -5.33
N LEU A 44 -2.05 -0.05 -6.23
CA LEU A 44 -0.65 -0.44 -6.29
C LEU A 44 0.02 0.21 -7.50
N LYS A 45 1.26 0.64 -7.33
CA LYS A 45 2.14 1.15 -8.38
C LYS A 45 3.44 0.38 -8.38
N PHE A 46 3.73 -0.30 -9.48
CA PHE A 46 4.95 -1.08 -9.68
C PHE A 46 5.37 -1.03 -11.15
N ASN A 47 6.64 -0.72 -11.43
CA ASN A 47 7.20 -0.64 -12.78
C ASN A 47 6.27 0.12 -13.76
N GLU A 48 5.86 1.34 -13.39
CA GLU A 48 4.95 2.23 -14.13
C GLU A 48 3.49 1.74 -14.28
N LYS A 49 3.21 0.48 -13.94
CA LYS A 49 1.85 -0.04 -13.91
C LYS A 49 1.14 0.43 -12.65
N LYS A 50 -0.08 0.92 -12.83
CA LYS A 50 -1.00 1.29 -11.75
C LYS A 50 -2.19 0.35 -11.80
N GLU A 51 -2.41 -0.37 -10.72
CA GLU A 51 -3.58 -1.23 -10.55
C GLU A 51 -4.45 -0.66 -9.44
N LYS A 52 -5.76 -0.56 -9.68
CA LYS A 52 -6.74 -0.19 -8.65
C LYS A 52 -7.75 -1.33 -8.54
N LYS A 53 -8.03 -1.76 -7.30
CA LYS A 53 -9.06 -2.75 -7.00
C LYS A 53 -9.98 -2.23 -5.91
N ILE A 54 -11.27 -2.37 -6.15
CA ILE A 54 -12.32 -2.12 -5.16
C ILE A 54 -12.62 -3.47 -4.53
N VAL A 55 -12.36 -3.59 -3.24
CA VAL A 55 -12.56 -4.82 -2.47
C VAL A 55 -12.74 -4.43 -1.02
N PHE A 56 -13.66 -5.11 -0.33
CA PHE A 56 -13.86 -4.88 1.10
C PHE A 56 -12.60 -5.23 1.90
N ILE A 57 -12.10 -4.27 2.69
CA ILE A 57 -10.93 -4.45 3.55
C ILE A 57 -11.39 -4.14 4.98
N PRO A 58 -11.60 -5.15 5.84
CA PRO A 58 -12.27 -4.95 7.12
C PRO A 58 -11.41 -4.21 8.15
N ASN A 59 -10.08 -4.30 8.06
CA ASN A 59 -9.14 -3.69 9.01
C ASN A 59 -7.73 -3.54 8.40
N HIS A 60 -6.82 -2.88 9.12
CA HIS A 60 -5.45 -2.66 8.66
C HIS A 60 -4.62 -3.95 8.54
N GLU A 61 -4.92 -4.98 9.32
CA GLU A 61 -4.22 -6.28 9.20
C GLU A 61 -4.48 -6.92 7.83
N GLU A 62 -5.74 -6.92 7.38
CA GLU A 62 -6.10 -7.39 6.04
C GLU A 62 -5.50 -6.50 4.95
N ALA A 63 -5.37 -5.20 5.17
CA ALA A 63 -4.64 -4.32 4.24
C ALA A 63 -3.17 -4.73 4.10
N VAL A 64 -2.49 -5.06 5.21
CA VAL A 64 -1.08 -5.49 5.20
C VAL A 64 -0.92 -6.86 4.54
N LYS A 65 -1.88 -7.78 4.66
CA LYS A 65 -1.84 -9.10 3.98
C LYS A 65 -1.92 -9.01 2.45
N ILE A 66 -2.41 -7.89 1.90
CA ILE A 66 -2.49 -7.64 0.45
C ILE A 66 -1.15 -7.15 -0.13
N LEU A 67 -0.24 -6.63 0.70
CA LEU A 67 1.10 -6.17 0.30
C LEU A 67 1.97 -7.33 -0.19
#